data_AF-S2J7H7-F1
#
_entry.id   AF-S2J7H7-F1
#
_cell.length_a   1.000
_cell.length_b   1.000
_cell.length_c   1.000
_cell.angle_alpha   90.00
_cell.angle_beta   90.00
_cell.angle_gamma   90.00
#
_symmetry.space_group_name_H-M   'P 1'
#
loop_
_entity.id
_entity.type
_entity.pdbx_description
1 polymer ?
#
loop_
_entity_poly.entity_id
_entity_poly.type
_entity_poly.pdbx_seq_one_letter_code
_entity_poly.pdbx_strand_id
1 'polypeptide(L)'
;MNQHVDHANNSLISLETVSSELEDLYRDAREEIEYAIESQGSIYYEGDKATAHAAFELCETKYDTVMQQFGDTTNAIKFRFRWETDLHQLRSMLSNLPPITQSIYE
;
A
#
# COMPACT_ATOMS: atom_id res chain seq x y z
N MET A 1 42.24 -18.13 -9.22
CA MET A 1 41.88 -16.70 -9.16
C MET A 1 40.67 -16.49 -10.06
N ASN A 2 39.74 -15.63 -9.63
CA ASN A 2 38.47 -15.24 -10.26
C ASN A 2 37.24 -16.07 -9.85
N GLN A 3 36.75 -15.77 -8.65
CA GLN A 3 35.32 -15.75 -8.37
C GLN A 3 34.78 -14.33 -8.62
N HIS A 4 33.67 -14.21 -9.35
CA HIS A 4 32.56 -13.25 -9.18
C HIS A 4 31.59 -13.51 -10.35
N VAL A 5 30.66 -14.46 -10.21
CA VAL A 5 29.32 -14.34 -9.59
C VAL A 5 28.42 -13.39 -10.40
N ASP A 6 27.45 -14.03 -11.06
CA ASP A 6 26.26 -13.44 -11.67
C ASP A 6 25.49 -12.54 -10.69
N HIS A 7 24.84 -11.48 -11.19
CA HIS A 7 23.38 -11.35 -11.10
C HIS A 7 22.82 -9.99 -11.53
N ALA A 8 21.61 -10.11 -12.10
CA ALA A 8 20.56 -9.13 -12.26
C ALA A 8 20.70 -8.14 -13.44
N ASN A 9 20.00 -8.50 -14.52
CA ASN A 9 19.21 -7.56 -15.31
C ASN A 9 18.35 -6.72 -14.37
N ASN A 10 18.91 -5.61 -13.88
CA ASN A 10 18.18 -4.62 -13.12
C ASN A 10 17.40 -3.80 -14.15
N SER A 11 16.16 -4.20 -14.43
CA SER A 11 15.22 -3.34 -15.12
C SER A 11 15.14 -2.06 -14.31
N LEU A 12 15.74 -0.98 -14.80
CA LEU A 12 15.69 0.34 -14.19
C LEU A 12 14.24 0.85 -14.31
N ILE A 13 13.35 0.38 -13.44
CA ILE A 13 12.01 0.94 -13.30
C ILE A 13 12.22 2.41 -12.89
N SER A 14 11.57 3.34 -13.58
CA SER A 14 11.64 4.76 -13.21
C SER A 14 10.76 5.01 -11.97
N LEU A 15 11.15 5.94 -11.10
CA LEU A 15 10.28 6.42 -10.01
C LEU A 15 8.94 6.94 -10.54
N GLU A 16 8.87 7.41 -11.78
CA GLU A 16 7.61 7.81 -12.43
C GLU A 16 6.69 6.61 -12.68
N THR A 17 7.22 5.52 -13.22
CA THR A 17 6.47 4.26 -13.43
C THR A 17 5.96 3.72 -12.10
N VAL A 18 6.85 3.67 -11.10
CA VAL A 18 6.47 3.27 -9.74
C VAL A 18 5.40 4.18 -9.15
N SER A 19 5.50 5.50 -9.36
CA SER A 19 4.51 6.44 -8.84
C SER A 19 3.14 6.19 -9.46
N SER A 20 3.06 5.86 -10.74
CA SER A 20 1.78 5.49 -11.38
C SER A 20 1.21 4.20 -10.78
N GLU A 21 2.05 3.19 -10.56
CA GLU A 21 1.60 1.92 -9.94
C GLU A 21 1.12 2.14 -8.50
N LEU A 22 1.78 3.00 -7.72
CA LEU A 22 1.32 3.37 -6.39
C LEU A 22 0.03 4.20 -6.41
N GLU A 23 -0.20 5.03 -7.44
CA GLU A 23 -1.47 5.75 -7.60
C GLU A 23 -2.64 4.79 -7.79
N ASP A 24 -2.44 3.71 -8.54
CA ASP A 24 -3.44 2.66 -8.69
C ASP A 24 -3.68 1.93 -7.36
N LEU A 25 -2.63 1.47 -6.69
CA LEU A 25 -2.75 0.78 -5.40
C LEU A 25 -3.38 1.67 -4.31
N TYR A 26 -3.05 2.97 -4.30
CA TYR A 26 -3.63 3.93 -3.37
C TYR A 26 -5.13 4.10 -3.62
N ARG A 27 -5.53 4.24 -4.89
CA ARG A 27 -6.95 4.36 -5.27
C ARG A 27 -7.72 3.11 -4.85
N ASP A 28 -7.19 1.93 -5.16
CA ASP A 28 -7.82 0.66 -4.82
C ASP A 28 -7.95 0.53 -3.28
N ALA A 29 -6.87 0.78 -2.51
CA ALA A 29 -6.93 0.74 -1.06
C ALA A 29 -7.93 1.74 -0.47
N ARG A 30 -8.05 2.93 -1.07
CA ARG A 30 -9.03 3.93 -0.66
C ARG A 30 -10.46 3.47 -0.93
N GLU A 31 -10.73 2.94 -2.12
CA GLU A 31 -12.06 2.42 -2.49
C GLU A 31 -12.48 1.29 -1.55
N GLU A 32 -11.58 0.35 -1.24
CA GLU A 32 -11.88 -0.73 -0.29
C GLU A 32 -12.15 -0.22 1.14
N ILE A 33 -11.41 0.81 1.59
CA ILE A 33 -11.71 1.46 2.88
C ILE A 33 -13.09 2.14 2.83
N GLU A 34 -13.44 2.80 1.73
CA GLU A 34 -14.75 3.42 1.53
C GLU A 34 -15.87 2.36 1.58
N TYR A 35 -15.70 1.20 0.92
CA TYR A 35 -16.63 0.07 1.03
C TYR A 35 -16.77 -0.45 2.45
N ALA A 36 -15.66 -0.63 3.17
CA ALA A 36 -15.70 -1.03 4.58
C ALA A 36 -16.43 0.01 5.45
N ILE A 37 -16.36 1.31 5.13
CA ILE A 37 -17.12 2.35 5.83
C ILE A 37 -18.62 2.21 5.53
N GLU A 38 -18.99 2.01 4.27
CA GLU A 38 -20.38 1.88 3.83
C GLU A 38 -21.07 0.63 4.38
N SER A 39 -20.33 -0.46 4.55
CA SER A 39 -20.88 -1.73 5.01
C SER A 39 -20.92 -1.89 6.53
N GLN A 40 -20.50 -0.89 7.31
CA GLN A 40 -20.55 -0.93 8.77
C GLN A 40 -21.94 -1.31 9.30
N GLY A 41 -21.97 -2.27 10.23
CA GLY A 41 -23.20 -2.79 10.82
C GLY A 41 -23.95 -3.80 9.92
N SER A 42 -23.43 -4.09 8.72
CA SER A 42 -23.89 -5.20 7.89
C SER A 42 -23.02 -6.45 8.07
N ILE A 43 -23.52 -7.58 7.57
CA ILE A 43 -22.77 -8.85 7.54
C ILE A 43 -21.53 -8.81 6.62
N TYR A 44 -21.46 -7.84 5.70
CA TYR A 44 -20.34 -7.71 4.76
C TYR A 44 -19.14 -6.99 5.38
N TYR A 45 -19.35 -6.29 6.49
CA TYR A 45 -18.34 -5.43 7.11
C TYR A 45 -17.03 -6.14 7.43
N GLU A 46 -17.10 -7.37 7.95
CA GLU A 46 -15.92 -8.15 8.28
C GLU A 46 -15.07 -8.47 7.04
N GLY A 47 -15.73 -8.84 5.94
CA GLY A 47 -15.07 -9.10 4.66
C GLY A 47 -14.47 -7.83 4.08
N ASP A 48 -15.25 -6.75 3.99
CA ASP A 48 -14.79 -5.49 3.40
C ASP A 48 -13.64 -4.87 4.23
N LYS A 49 -13.71 -4.96 5.56
CA LYS A 49 -12.61 -4.53 6.43
C LYS A 49 -11.34 -5.34 6.16
N ALA A 50 -11.45 -6.65 5.98
CA ALA A 50 -10.30 -7.49 5.65
C ALA A 50 -9.70 -7.14 4.26
N THR A 51 -10.55 -6.90 3.26
CA THR A 51 -10.12 -6.46 1.92
C THR A 51 -9.43 -5.10 1.97
N ALA A 52 -9.97 -4.14 2.72
CA ALA A 52 -9.36 -2.83 2.95
C ALA A 52 -7.97 -2.94 3.58
N HIS A 53 -7.80 -3.82 4.58
CA HIS A 53 -6.49 -4.11 5.16
C HIS A 53 -5.51 -4.67 4.13
N ALA A 54 -5.92 -5.68 3.36
CA ALA A 54 -5.07 -6.31 2.36
C ALA A 54 -4.65 -5.34 1.24
N ALA A 55 -5.57 -4.49 0.78
CA ALA A 55 -5.28 -3.49 -0.24
C ALA A 55 -4.31 -2.42 0.28
N PHE A 56 -4.48 -1.96 1.53
CA PHE A 56 -3.53 -1.04 2.16
C PHE A 56 -2.14 -1.67 2.34
N GLU A 57 -2.06 -2.92 2.82
CA GLU A 57 -0.79 -3.65 2.97
C GLU A 57 -0.03 -3.78 1.65
N LEU A 58 -0.74 -4.03 0.54
CA LEU A 58 -0.13 -4.09 -0.78
C LEU A 58 0.44 -2.73 -1.21
N CYS A 59 -0.32 -1.65 -0.98
CA CYS A 59 0.13 -0.28 -1.26
C CYS A 59 1.37 0.09 -0.44
N GLU A 60 1.38 -0.22 0.85
CA GLU A 60 2.49 0.02 1.77
C GLU A 60 3.74 -0.79 1.41
N THR A 61 3.57 -2.08 1.14
CA THR A 61 4.67 -2.97 0.74
C THR A 61 5.36 -2.47 -0.54
N LYS A 62 4.58 -1.98 -1.51
CA LYS A 62 5.14 -1.41 -2.74
C LYS A 62 5.97 -0.17 -2.44
N TYR A 63 5.47 0.74 -1.60
CA TYR A 63 6.20 1.93 -1.19
C TYR A 63 7.51 1.58 -0.48
N ASP A 64 7.48 0.66 0.48
CA ASP A 64 8.68 0.24 1.23
C ASP A 64 9.74 -0.39 0.32
N THR A 65 9.31 -1.23 -0.62
CA THR A 65 10.18 -1.84 -1.63
C THR A 65 10.91 -0.78 -2.44
N VAL A 66 10.20 0.29 -2.81
CA VAL A 66 10.76 1.39 -3.60
C VAL A 66 11.74 2.22 -2.77
N MET A 67 11.41 2.50 -1.51
CA MET A 67 12.33 3.21 -0.60
C MET A 67 13.62 2.43 -0.37
N GLN A 68 13.55 1.09 -0.31
CA GLN A 68 14.74 0.24 -0.24
C GLN A 68 15.56 0.25 -1.53
N GLN A 69 14.92 0.35 -2.70
CA GLN A 69 15.61 0.34 -4.00
C GLN A 69 16.29 1.67 -4.34
N PHE A 70 15.64 2.81 -4.09
CA PHE A 70 16.11 4.12 -4.56
C PHE A 70 16.86 4.94 -3.50
N GLY A 71 16.81 4.55 -2.22
CA GLY A 71 17.53 5.22 -1.13
C GLY A 71 17.20 6.71 -1.00
N ASP A 72 18.21 7.53 -0.70
CA ASP A 72 18.08 8.98 -0.42
C ASP A 72 18.49 9.87 -1.60
N THR A 73 18.14 9.50 -2.83
CA THR A 73 18.32 10.40 -3.98
C THR A 73 17.35 11.59 -3.91
N THR A 74 17.69 12.74 -4.53
CA THR A 74 16.80 13.91 -4.56
C THR A 74 15.39 13.60 -5.10
N ASN A 75 15.29 12.72 -6.09
CA ASN A 75 13.99 12.29 -6.63
C ASN A 75 13.25 11.37 -5.66
N ALA A 76 13.97 10.48 -4.94
CA ALA A 76 13.39 9.66 -3.89
C ALA A 76 12.89 10.49 -2.70
N ILE A 77 13.54 11.62 -2.36
CA ILE A 77 13.06 12.53 -1.30
C ILE A 77 11.70 13.13 -1.65
N LYS A 78 11.52 13.62 -2.89
CA LYS A 78 10.23 14.16 -3.34
C LYS A 78 9.14 13.09 -3.38
N PHE A 79 9.51 11.91 -3.89
CA PHE A 79 8.64 10.74 -3.91
C PHE A 79 8.19 10.37 -2.48
N ARG A 80 9.14 10.27 -1.54
CA ARG A 80 8.90 9.97 -0.13
C ARG A 80 7.92 10.95 0.50
N PHE A 81 8.18 12.25 0.36
CA PHE A 81 7.35 13.29 0.97
C PHE A 81 5.88 13.20 0.55
N ARG A 82 5.63 12.98 -0.74
CA ARG A 82 4.27 12.77 -1.26
C ARG A 82 3.65 11.52 -0.65
N TRP A 83 4.28 10.37 -0.85
CA TRP A 83 3.69 9.08 -0.53
C TRP A 83 3.55 8.80 0.96
N GLU A 84 4.43 9.35 1.81
CA GLU A 84 4.26 9.25 3.28
C GLU A 84 2.97 9.95 3.74
N THR A 85 2.64 11.10 3.14
CA THR A 85 1.43 11.84 3.48
C THR A 85 0.17 11.06 3.08
N ASP A 86 0.17 10.54 1.84
CA ASP A 86 -0.96 9.79 1.28
C ASP A 86 -1.18 8.47 2.05
N LEU A 87 -0.11 7.70 2.32
CA LEU A 87 -0.19 6.46 3.09
C LEU A 87 -0.59 6.71 4.55
N HIS A 88 -0.14 7.81 5.16
CA HIS A 88 -0.57 8.18 6.50
C HIS A 88 -2.08 8.45 6.56
N GLN A 89 -2.64 9.08 5.52
CA GLN A 89 -4.09 9.29 5.42
C GLN A 89 -4.85 7.96 5.35
N LEU A 90 -4.45 7.04 4.46
CA LEU A 90 -5.10 5.73 4.37
C LEU A 90 -5.00 4.95 5.67
N ARG A 91 -3.81 4.93 6.30
CA ARG A 91 -3.61 4.27 7.59
C ARG A 91 -4.51 4.85 8.67
N SER A 92 -4.66 6.17 8.70
CA SER A 92 -5.57 6.86 9.63
C SER A 92 -7.01 6.43 9.40
N MET A 93 -7.50 6.46 8.15
CA MET A 93 -8.86 6.01 7.82
C MET A 93 -9.11 4.56 8.23
N LEU A 94 -8.19 3.66 7.88
CA LEU A 94 -8.25 2.24 8.21
C LEU A 94 -8.24 2.00 9.73
N SER A 95 -7.39 2.73 10.48
CA SER A 95 -7.32 2.62 11.94
C SER A 95 -8.58 3.11 12.67
N ASN A 96 -9.38 3.96 12.02
CA ASN A 96 -10.64 4.47 12.56
C ASN A 96 -11.83 3.53 12.27
N LEU A 97 -11.64 2.45 11.51
CA LEU A 97 -12.68 1.45 11.27
C LEU A 97 -13.05 0.73 12.58
N PRO A 98 -14.35 0.66 12.94
CA PRO A 98 -14.79 0.03 14.19
C PRO A 98 -14.38 -1.45 14.29
N PRO A 99 -14.27 -2.02 15.50
CA PRO A 99 -14.00 -3.44 15.66
C PRO A 99 -15.14 -4.29 15.06
N ILE A 100 -14.82 -5.53 14.65
CA ILE A 100 -15.84 -6.49 14.23
C ILE A 100 -16.66 -6.91 15.46
N THR A 101 -17.96 -6.66 15.44
CA THR A 101 -18.88 -7.00 16.54
C THR A 101 -19.79 -8.18 16.21
N GLN A 102 -19.91 -8.54 14.93
CA GLN A 102 -20.63 -9.71 14.43
C GLN A 102 -19.76 -10.36 13.36
N SER A 103 -19.27 -11.57 13.64
CA SER A 103 -18.51 -12.36 12.68
C SER A 103 -19.41 -13.42 12.06
N ILE A 104 -19.26 -13.65 10.75
CA ILE A 104 -19.98 -14.72 10.04
C ILE A 104 -19.09 -15.96 9.79
N TYR A 105 -17.82 -15.89 10.18
CA TYR A 105 -16.85 -16.98 10.11
C TYR A 105 -16.75 -17.64 11.49
N GLU A 106 -17.74 -18.48 11.83
CA GLU A 106 -17.69 -19.37 13.01
C GLU A 106 -16.75 -20.57 12.80
#